data_AF-A0A4Y1RZZ9-F1
#
_entry.id   AF-A0A4Y1RZZ9-F1
#
_cell.length_a   1.000
_cell.length_b   1.000
_cell.length_c   1.000
_cell.angle_alpha   90.00
_cell.angle_beta   90.00
_cell.angle_gamma   90.00
#
_symmetry.space_group_name_H-M   'P 1'
#
loop_
_entity.id
_entity.type
_entity.pdbx_description
1 polymer ?
#
loop_
_entity_poly.entity_id
_entity_poly.type
_entity_poly.pdbx_seq_one_letter_code
_entity_poly.pdbx_strand_id
1 'polypeptide(L)'
;MTDGMLLREFLLEPDLASYSVVMVDEAHERTLSTDVLLGLLKDIARYRPDLKLIISSATLDAEKFSDFFDSAKILRIPGRRYPVDIHYMEAPQADYLDAAILAALQVHVTQPPGDILVFLTGQEEIETAEEIFKHRTRGLGTKISELIICPNMQTCPRSCRLKSLSPHRKGLEKLSSLQILQRPL
;
A
#
# COMPACT_ATOMS: atom_id res chain seq x y z
N MET A 1 2.58 -7.89 -13.95
CA MET A 1 3.36 -7.06 -14.90
C MET A 1 3.35 -5.64 -14.36
N THR A 2 4.44 -4.88 -14.46
CA THR A 2 4.43 -3.46 -14.08
C THR A 2 4.08 -2.60 -15.28
N ASP A 3 3.61 -1.38 -15.06
CA ASP A 3 3.25 -0.42 -16.12
C ASP A 3 4.41 -0.21 -17.09
N GLY A 4 5.64 -0.10 -16.56
CA GLY A 4 6.84 0.05 -17.38
C GLY A 4 7.17 -1.17 -18.25
N MET A 5 6.79 -2.38 -17.85
CA MET A 5 6.93 -3.57 -18.70
C MET A 5 5.93 -3.54 -19.86
N LEU A 6 4.67 -3.18 -19.58
CA LEU A 6 3.64 -3.07 -20.62
C LEU A 6 3.98 -1.95 -21.62
N LEU A 7 4.52 -0.82 -21.14
CA LEU A 7 5.04 0.24 -22.03
C LEU A 7 6.16 -0.23 -22.95
N ARG A 8 7.04 -1.14 -22.50
CA ARG A 8 8.07 -1.72 -23.36
C ARG A 8 7.48 -2.67 -24.40
N GLU A 9 6.43 -3.39 -24.03
CA GLU A 9 5.73 -4.28 -24.95
C GLU A 9 5.02 -3.51 -26.05
N PHE A 10 4.45 -2.35 -25.73
CA PHE A 10 3.92 -1.38 -26.70
C PHE A 10 4.95 -0.95 -27.78
N LEU A 11 6.25 -0.97 -27.47
CA LEU A 11 7.30 -0.66 -28.46
C LEU A 11 7.56 -1.82 -29.43
N LEU A 12 7.24 -3.05 -29.03
CA LEU A 12 7.41 -4.26 -29.85
C LEU A 12 6.12 -4.57 -30.62
N GLU A 13 4.97 -4.43 -29.97
CA GLU A 13 3.64 -4.75 -30.48
C GLU A 13 2.68 -3.59 -30.17
N PRO A 14 2.65 -2.56 -31.05
CA PRO A 14 1.87 -1.34 -30.80
C PRO A 14 0.36 -1.56 -30.72
N ASP A 15 -0.16 -2.62 -31.36
CA ASP A 15 -1.57 -2.97 -31.41
C ASP A 15 -2.01 -3.94 -30.29
N LEU A 16 -1.07 -4.37 -29.45
CA LEU A 16 -1.29 -5.34 -28.36
C LEU A 16 -2.13 -6.56 -28.80
N ALA A 17 -1.89 -7.11 -30.00
CA ALA A 17 -2.61 -8.28 -30.55
C ALA A 17 -2.62 -9.48 -29.58
N SER A 18 -1.55 -9.66 -28.81
CA SER A 18 -1.39 -10.66 -27.77
C SER A 18 -2.38 -10.54 -26.59
N TYR A 19 -3.06 -9.40 -26.43
CA TYR A 19 -3.98 -9.13 -25.31
C TYR A 19 -5.43 -8.97 -25.77
N SER A 20 -6.34 -9.61 -25.06
CA SER A 20 -7.79 -9.39 -25.21
C SER A 20 -8.36 -8.46 -24.13
N VAL A 21 -7.72 -8.40 -22.98
CA VAL A 21 -8.13 -7.56 -21.85
C VAL A 21 -6.89 -6.97 -21.19
N VAL A 22 -6.91 -5.66 -20.95
CA VAL A 22 -5.89 -4.94 -20.18
C VAL A 22 -6.58 -4.34 -18.96
N MET A 23 -6.01 -4.58 -17.78
CA MET A 23 -6.44 -3.95 -16.54
C MET A 23 -5.30 -3.09 -16.00
N VAL A 24 -5.56 -1.79 -15.88
CA VAL A 24 -4.66 -0.83 -15.22
C VAL A 24 -5.15 -0.68 -13.79
N ASP A 25 -4.35 -1.13 -12.83
CA ASP A 25 -4.66 -1.03 -11.41
C ASP A 25 -3.99 0.19 -10.77
N GLU A 26 -4.53 0.65 -9.65
CA GLU A 26 -3.99 1.79 -8.89
C GLU A 26 -3.75 3.06 -9.73
N ALA A 27 -4.63 3.33 -10.69
CA ALA A 27 -4.53 4.49 -11.59
C ALA A 27 -4.52 5.85 -10.84
N HIS A 28 -4.91 5.84 -9.57
CA HIS A 28 -4.87 7.00 -8.68
C HIS A 28 -3.47 7.41 -8.23
N GLU A 29 -2.45 6.56 -8.34
CA GLU A 29 -1.07 6.91 -7.99
C GLU A 29 -0.41 7.90 -8.97
N ARG A 30 -1.05 8.16 -10.13
CA ARG A 30 -0.62 9.16 -11.13
C ARG A 30 0.87 9.09 -11.43
N THR A 31 1.37 7.88 -11.68
CA THR A 31 2.76 7.70 -12.07
C THR A 31 2.94 8.13 -13.53
N LEU A 32 4.11 8.67 -13.88
CA LEU A 32 4.41 9.07 -15.27
C LEU A 32 4.16 7.91 -16.25
N SER A 33 4.58 6.70 -15.87
CA SER A 33 4.37 5.51 -16.69
C SER A 33 2.89 5.20 -16.88
N THR A 34 2.09 5.31 -15.82
CA THR A 34 0.64 5.07 -15.88
C THR A 34 -0.04 6.11 -16.77
N ASP A 35 0.28 7.40 -16.66
CA ASP A 35 -0.35 8.44 -17.47
C ASP A 35 0.00 8.30 -18.95
N VAL A 36 1.26 7.99 -19.29
CA VAL A 36 1.66 7.69 -20.68
C VAL A 36 0.93 6.45 -21.19
N LEU A 37 0.85 5.39 -20.37
CA LEU A 37 0.17 4.16 -20.72
C LEU A 37 -1.33 4.39 -20.98
N LEU A 38 -2.01 5.19 -20.16
CA LEU A 38 -3.42 5.51 -20.34
C LEU A 38 -3.68 6.29 -21.64
N GLY A 39 -2.75 7.18 -22.02
CA GLY A 39 -2.79 7.87 -23.30
C GLY A 39 -2.75 6.89 -24.48
N LEU A 40 -1.76 5.98 -24.48
CA LEU A 40 -1.61 4.97 -25.54
C LEU A 40 -2.81 4.00 -25.59
N LEU A 41 -3.28 3.54 -24.42
CA LEU A 41 -4.42 2.63 -24.32
C LEU A 41 -5.72 3.28 -24.80
N LYS A 42 -5.89 4.60 -24.67
CA LYS A 42 -7.05 5.30 -25.22
C LYS A 42 -7.10 5.21 -26.75
N ASP A 43 -5.96 5.40 -27.41
CA ASP A 43 -5.87 5.32 -28.87
C ASP A 43 -6.09 3.87 -29.35
N ILE A 44 -5.49 2.89 -28.67
CA ILE A 44 -5.70 1.48 -29.00
C ILE A 44 -7.13 1.03 -28.73
N ALA A 45 -7.77 1.44 -27.65
CA ALA A 45 -9.17 1.07 -27.37
C ALA A 45 -10.13 1.57 -28.47
N ARG A 46 -9.80 2.68 -29.14
CA ARG A 46 -10.56 3.19 -30.30
C ARG A 46 -10.26 2.42 -31.58
N TYR A 47 -9.02 2.00 -31.79
CA TYR A 47 -8.59 1.22 -32.96
C TYR A 47 -9.03 -0.24 -32.89
N ARG A 48 -9.01 -0.84 -31.69
CA ARG A 48 -9.34 -2.24 -31.41
C ARG A 48 -10.58 -2.36 -30.52
N PRO A 49 -11.78 -2.41 -31.11
CA PRO A 49 -13.02 -2.56 -30.34
C PRO A 49 -13.14 -3.94 -29.65
N ASP A 50 -12.30 -4.90 -30.02
CA ASP A 50 -12.21 -6.21 -29.39
C ASP A 50 -11.38 -6.21 -28.09
N LEU A 51 -10.51 -5.20 -27.88
CA LEU A 51 -9.73 -5.04 -26.66
C LEU A 51 -10.59 -4.45 -25.53
N LYS A 52 -10.68 -5.15 -24.39
CA LYS A 52 -11.37 -4.64 -23.20
C LYS A 52 -10.38 -3.95 -22.27
N LEU A 53 -10.64 -2.69 -21.96
CA LEU A 53 -9.85 -1.91 -21.00
C LEU A 53 -10.62 -1.76 -19.67
N ILE A 54 -9.97 -2.11 -18.56
CA ILE A 54 -10.47 -1.91 -17.21
C ILE A 54 -9.50 -1.00 -16.47
N ILE A 55 -10.01 0.06 -15.85
CA ILE A 55 -9.21 0.98 -15.03
C ILE A 55 -9.74 0.90 -13.62
N SER A 56 -8.87 0.52 -12.69
CA SER A 56 -9.16 0.41 -11.26
C SER A 56 -8.50 1.56 -10.50
N SER A 57 -9.25 2.15 -9.57
CA SER A 57 -8.83 3.27 -8.73
C SER A 57 -9.50 3.17 -7.36
N ALA A 58 -8.72 3.40 -6.29
CA ALA A 58 -9.23 3.48 -4.92
C ALA A 58 -9.85 4.84 -4.58
N THR A 59 -9.64 5.88 -5.41
CA THR A 59 -10.12 7.24 -5.14
C THR A 59 -11.44 7.54 -5.84
N LEU A 60 -12.16 8.55 -5.31
CA LEU A 60 -13.47 8.98 -5.82
C LEU A 60 -13.41 9.73 -7.16
N ASP A 61 -12.21 10.00 -7.69
CA ASP A 61 -11.98 10.75 -8.94
C ASP A 61 -12.23 9.93 -10.22
N ALA A 62 -13.09 8.91 -10.15
CA ALA A 62 -13.45 8.06 -11.29
C ALA A 62 -14.10 8.85 -12.45
N GLU A 63 -14.70 10.01 -12.15
CA GLU A 63 -15.32 10.90 -13.14
C GLU A 63 -14.29 11.47 -14.12
N LYS A 64 -13.10 11.87 -13.64
CA LYS A 64 -12.02 12.38 -14.50
C LYS A 64 -11.55 11.31 -15.49
N PHE A 65 -11.48 10.05 -15.04
CA PHE A 65 -11.13 8.92 -15.91
C PHE A 65 -12.24 8.61 -16.90
N SER A 66 -13.51 8.64 -16.47
CA SER A 66 -14.65 8.49 -17.37
C SER A 66 -14.61 9.53 -18.49
N ASP A 67 -14.44 10.81 -18.15
CA ASP A 67 -14.39 11.90 -19.13
C ASP A 67 -13.20 11.75 -20.08
N PHE A 68 -12.04 11.34 -19.55
CA PHE A 68 -10.87 11.07 -20.38
C PHE A 68 -11.08 9.90 -21.34
N PHE A 69 -11.83 8.86 -20.95
CA PHE A 69 -12.17 7.70 -21.77
C PHE A 69 -13.58 7.79 -22.39
N ASP A 70 -13.91 8.96 -22.96
CA ASP A 70 -15.13 9.18 -23.75
C ASP A 70 -16.44 8.83 -23.00
N SER A 71 -16.54 9.25 -21.74
CA SER A 71 -17.67 8.97 -20.83
C SER A 71 -17.85 7.47 -20.52
N ALA A 72 -16.74 6.76 -20.30
CA ALA A 72 -16.75 5.34 -19.96
C ALA A 72 -17.60 5.03 -18.71
N LYS A 73 -18.28 3.87 -18.73
CA LYS A 73 -19.15 3.45 -17.61
C LYS A 73 -18.34 3.28 -16.33
N ILE A 74 -18.71 4.03 -15.29
CA ILE A 74 -18.12 3.90 -13.95
C ILE A 74 -18.85 2.82 -13.17
N LEU A 75 -18.11 1.86 -12.63
CA LEU A 75 -18.60 0.89 -11.65
C LEU A 75 -18.05 1.25 -10.27
N ARG A 76 -18.92 1.65 -9.34
CA ARG A 76 -18.54 1.93 -7.94
C ARG A 76 -18.81 0.71 -7.08
N ILE A 77 -17.77 0.15 -6.47
CA ILE A 77 -17.90 -0.93 -5.49
C ILE A 77 -17.96 -0.28 -4.10
N PRO A 78 -19.06 -0.40 -3.34
CA PRO A 78 -19.15 0.21 -2.02
C PRO A 78 -18.15 -0.44 -1.08
N GLY A 79 -17.22 0.37 -0.56
CA GLY A 79 -16.29 -0.06 0.48
C GLY A 79 -17.01 -0.31 1.80
N ARG A 80 -16.64 -1.36 2.52
CA ARG A 80 -17.04 -1.55 3.91
C ARG A 80 -16.05 -0.81 4.79
N ARG A 81 -16.42 0.38 5.25
CA ARG A 81 -15.65 1.10 6.27
C ARG A 81 -16.13 0.64 7.65
N TYR A 82 -15.21 0.25 8.50
CA TYR A 82 -15.48 0.07 9.93
C TYR A 82 -15.27 1.43 10.63
N PRO A 83 -16.01 1.73 11.70
CA PRO A 83 -15.74 2.91 12.51
C PRO A 83 -14.31 2.80 13.07
N VAL A 84 -13.55 3.89 12.97
CA VAL A 84 -12.17 3.99 13.47
C VAL A 84 -12.12 5.20 14.39
N ASP A 85 -11.69 4.99 15.63
CA ASP A 85 -11.44 6.06 16.59
C ASP A 85 -10.09 6.70 16.30
N ILE A 86 -10.06 8.04 16.29
CA ILE A 86 -8.86 8.82 15.95
C ILE A 86 -8.36 9.53 17.21
N HIS A 87 -7.10 9.30 17.55
CA HIS A 87 -6.44 9.92 18.69
C HIS A 87 -5.32 10.85 18.21
N TYR A 88 -5.24 12.03 18.83
CA TYR A 88 -4.23 13.04 18.54
C TYR A 88 -3.34 13.29 19.76
N MET A 89 -2.08 13.64 19.52
CA MET A 89 -1.22 14.16 20.58
C MET A 89 -1.65 15.58 20.94
N GLU A 90 -1.54 15.95 22.22
CA GLU A 90 -1.87 17.31 22.69
C GLU A 90 -0.93 18.37 22.11
N ALA A 91 0.31 17.99 21.80
CA ALA A 91 1.35 18.86 21.25
C ALA A 91 2.20 18.11 20.21
N PRO A 92 2.77 18.83 19.23
CA PRO A 92 3.70 18.24 18.26
C PRO A 92 4.93 17.67 18.97
N GLN A 93 5.36 16.49 18.54
CA GLN A 93 6.54 15.81 19.08
C GLN A 93 7.76 16.16 18.24
N ALA A 94 8.88 16.52 18.90
CA ALA A 94 10.13 16.82 18.20
C ALA A 94 10.75 15.57 17.57
N ASP A 95 10.62 14.42 18.24
CA ASP A 95 10.99 13.10 17.73
C ASP A 95 9.72 12.27 17.51
N TYR A 96 9.27 12.22 16.25
CA TYR A 96 8.10 11.41 15.91
C TYR A 96 8.39 9.91 15.91
N LEU A 97 9.66 9.50 15.73
CA LEU A 97 10.03 8.10 15.66
C LEU A 97 9.88 7.48 17.05
N ASP A 98 10.44 8.10 18.09
CA ASP A 98 10.28 7.62 19.46
C ASP A 98 8.82 7.70 19.92
N ALA A 99 8.11 8.77 19.57
CA ALA A 99 6.68 8.91 19.88
C ALA A 99 5.83 7.80 19.22
N ALA A 100 6.09 7.46 17.95
CA ALA A 100 5.40 6.37 17.25
C ALA A 100 5.69 5.00 17.88
N ILE A 101 6.95 4.74 18.27
CA ILE A 101 7.34 3.50 18.96
C ILE A 101 6.64 3.40 20.32
N LEU A 102 6.63 4.47 21.10
CA LEU A 102 5.96 4.51 22.41
C LEU A 102 4.45 4.31 22.26
N ALA A 103 3.80 4.96 21.31
CA ALA A 103 2.38 4.77 21.03
C ALA A 103 2.06 3.32 20.64
N ALA A 104 2.87 2.72 19.77
CA ALA A 104 2.70 1.32 19.37
C ALA A 104 2.87 0.35 20.54
N LEU A 105 3.87 0.56 21.40
CA LEU A 105 4.04 -0.24 22.62
C LEU A 105 2.89 -0.04 23.60
N GLN A 106 2.39 1.19 23.75
CA GLN A 106 1.24 1.46 24.61
C GLN A 106 -0.01 0.75 24.11
N VAL A 107 -0.26 0.74 22.79
CA VAL A 107 -1.36 0.00 22.16
C VAL A 107 -1.22 -1.49 22.46
N HIS A 108 -0.05 -2.07 22.21
CA HIS A 108 0.26 -3.50 22.48
C HIS A 108 -0.02 -3.92 23.94
N VAL A 109 0.16 -3.01 24.91
CA VAL A 109 -0.04 -3.33 26.34
C VAL A 109 -1.47 -3.07 26.82
N THR A 110 -2.13 -2.04 26.27
CA THR A 110 -3.41 -1.54 26.82
C THR A 110 -4.64 -1.98 26.03
N GLN A 111 -4.48 -2.30 24.75
CA GLN A 111 -5.57 -2.65 23.86
C GLN A 111 -5.75 -4.18 23.78
N PRO A 112 -6.95 -4.66 23.40
CA PRO A 112 -7.15 -6.09 23.14
C PRO A 112 -6.29 -6.58 21.96
N PRO A 113 -6.08 -7.92 21.84
CA PRO A 113 -5.23 -8.48 20.81
C PRO A 113 -5.62 -8.05 19.39
N GLY A 114 -4.65 -7.52 18.66
CA GLY A 114 -4.79 -7.07 17.28
C GLY A 114 -3.45 -6.77 16.62
N ASP A 115 -3.46 -6.60 15.31
CA ASP A 115 -2.27 -6.21 14.55
C ASP A 115 -2.09 -4.68 14.60
N ILE A 116 -0.83 -4.26 14.72
CA ILE A 116 -0.45 -2.84 14.74
C ILE A 116 0.27 -2.52 13.43
N LEU A 117 -0.22 -1.50 12.71
CA LEU A 117 0.42 -0.97 11.51
C LEU A 117 1.07 0.37 11.83
N VAL A 118 2.40 0.45 11.74
CA VAL A 118 3.17 1.68 11.98
C VAL A 118 3.71 2.21 10.66
N PHE A 119 3.47 3.49 10.38
CA PHE A 119 3.96 4.15 9.17
C PHE A 119 5.23 4.93 9.46
N LEU A 120 6.30 4.63 8.73
CA LEU A 120 7.61 5.27 8.82
C LEU A 120 8.08 5.73 7.44
N THR A 121 8.97 6.71 7.38
CA THR A 121 9.29 7.40 6.12
C THR A 121 10.44 6.72 5.36
N GLY A 122 11.42 6.18 6.08
CA GLY A 122 12.66 5.63 5.51
C GLY A 122 12.94 4.17 5.88
N GLN A 123 13.77 3.52 5.07
CA GLN A 123 14.32 2.19 5.40
C GLN A 123 15.17 2.24 6.69
N GLU A 124 16.04 3.25 6.81
CA GLU A 124 16.88 3.43 8.01
C GLU A 124 16.03 3.59 9.29
N GLU A 125 14.92 4.33 9.21
CA GLU A 125 13.98 4.48 10.33
C GLU A 125 13.29 3.16 10.69
N ILE A 126 12.91 2.36 9.69
CA ILE A 126 12.27 1.06 9.89
C ILE A 126 13.23 0.10 10.58
N GLU A 127 14.48 0.03 10.12
CA GLU A 127 15.51 -0.82 10.71
C GLU A 127 15.82 -0.38 12.15
N THR A 128 15.98 0.94 12.37
CA THR A 128 16.19 1.52 13.70
C THR A 128 15.02 1.22 14.63
N ALA A 129 13.78 1.41 14.16
CA ALA A 129 12.59 1.09 14.94
C ALA A 129 12.51 -0.40 15.27
N GLU A 130 12.83 -1.29 14.33
CA GLU A 130 12.84 -2.74 14.55
C GLU A 130 13.81 -3.12 15.68
N GLU A 131 15.03 -2.56 15.69
CA GLU A 131 16.00 -2.78 16.76
C GLU A 131 15.49 -2.30 18.11
N ILE A 132 14.92 -1.09 18.15
CA ILE A 132 14.35 -0.51 19.38
C ILE A 132 13.18 -1.36 19.90
N PHE A 133 12.27 -1.80 19.02
CA PHE A 133 11.16 -2.68 19.38
C PHE A 133 11.67 -4.01 19.94
N LYS A 134 12.67 -4.64 19.31
CA LYS A 134 13.29 -5.88 19.82
C LYS A 134 13.95 -5.68 21.18
N HIS A 135 14.60 -4.55 21.40
CA HIS A 135 15.25 -4.25 22.67
C HIS A 135 14.22 -4.00 23.79
N ARG A 136 13.18 -3.19 23.52
CA ARG A 136 12.12 -2.86 24.51
C ARG A 136 11.23 -4.05 24.83
N THR A 137 10.90 -4.90 23.86
CA THR A 137 10.09 -6.12 24.08
C THR A 137 10.80 -7.16 24.93
N ARG A 138 12.12 -7.34 24.79
CA ARG A 138 12.92 -8.20 25.68
C ARG A 138 12.86 -7.77 27.14
N GLY A 139 12.80 -6.47 27.41
CA GLY A 139 12.70 -5.93 28.77
C GLY A 139 11.34 -6.15 29.46
N LEU A 140 10.29 -6.43 28.70
CA LEU A 140 8.92 -6.55 29.21
C LEU A 140 8.57 -7.98 29.70
N GLY A 141 9.41 -8.98 29.40
CA GLY A 141 9.36 -10.32 29.99
C GLY A 141 8.09 -11.13 29.66
N THR A 142 7.73 -12.10 30.51
CA THR A 142 6.58 -13.02 30.35
C THR A 142 5.21 -12.37 30.65
N LYS A 143 5.18 -11.08 30.98
CA LYS A 143 3.94 -10.37 31.36
C LYS A 143 3.09 -9.97 30.16
N ILE A 144 3.64 -10.02 28.96
CA ILE A 144 3.02 -9.48 27.75
C ILE A 144 3.10 -10.52 26.64
N SER A 145 2.07 -10.57 25.80
CA SER A 145 2.03 -11.38 24.59
C SER A 145 3.25 -11.09 23.72
N GLU A 146 3.81 -12.14 23.11
CA GLU A 146 4.97 -12.00 22.22
C GLU A 146 4.60 -11.16 20.98
N LEU A 147 5.42 -10.14 20.71
CA LEU A 147 5.25 -9.20 19.61
C LEU A 147 6.11 -9.64 18.41
N ILE A 148 5.47 -9.96 17.30
CA ILE A 148 6.16 -10.32 16.06
C ILE A 148 6.36 -9.06 15.22
N ILE A 149 7.60 -8.60 15.09
CA ILE A 149 7.95 -7.41 14.30
C ILE A 149 8.23 -7.81 12.85
N CYS A 150 7.55 -7.17 11.89
CA CYS A 150 7.65 -7.44 10.47
C CYS A 150 7.93 -6.15 9.69
N PRO A 151 9.20 -5.85 9.36
CA PRO A 151 9.52 -4.70 8.51
C PRO A 151 9.07 -4.96 7.06
N ASN A 152 8.29 -4.04 6.48
CA ASN A 152 7.88 -4.09 5.08
C ASN A 152 8.39 -2.86 4.32
N MET A 153 9.33 -3.11 3.41
CA MET A 153 10.01 -2.11 2.58
C MET A 153 9.93 -2.51 1.11
N GLN A 154 10.03 -1.54 0.19
CA GLN A 154 10.00 -1.83 -1.24
C GLN A 154 11.09 -2.83 -1.69
N THR A 155 12.28 -2.70 -1.10
CA THR A 155 13.48 -3.53 -1.35
C THR A 155 13.40 -4.92 -0.71
N CYS A 156 12.37 -5.19 0.09
CA CYS A 156 12.27 -6.41 0.88
C CYS A 156 12.06 -7.66 -0.02
N PRO A 157 12.80 -8.76 0.19
CA PRO A 157 12.58 -10.01 -0.52
C PRO A 157 11.14 -10.50 -0.41
N ARG A 158 10.63 -11.17 -1.45
CA ARG A 158 9.25 -11.70 -1.48
C ARG A 158 8.92 -12.57 -0.25
N SER A 159 9.89 -13.35 0.24
CA SER A 159 9.74 -14.19 1.43
C SER A 159 9.46 -13.39 2.70
N CYS A 160 10.09 -12.22 2.87
CA CYS A 160 9.86 -11.35 4.02
C CYS A 160 8.52 -10.61 3.91
N ARG A 161 8.12 -10.20 2.70
CA ARG A 161 6.80 -9.60 2.44
C ARG A 161 5.64 -10.57 2.73
N LEU A 162 5.83 -11.86 2.45
CA LEU A 162 4.84 -12.88 2.77
C LEU A 162 4.77 -13.18 4.28
N LYS A 163 5.85 -12.94 5.03
CA LYS A 163 5.82 -13.07 6.49
C LYS A 163 4.92 -12.03 7.15
N SER A 164 4.76 -10.83 6.61
CA SER A 164 3.80 -9.86 7.16
C SER A 164 2.34 -10.28 6.91
N LEU A 165 2.09 -11.08 5.87
CA LEU A 165 0.75 -11.60 5.51
C LEU A 165 0.39 -12.95 6.15
N SER A 166 1.29 -13.57 6.91
CA SER A 166 1.01 -14.86 7.55
C SER A 166 -0.12 -14.76 8.58
N PRO A 167 -1.04 -15.74 8.63
CA PRO A 167 -2.18 -15.74 9.55
C PRO A 167 -1.72 -15.81 11.00
N HIS A 168 -2.52 -15.25 11.90
CA HIS A 168 -2.23 -15.22 13.33
C HIS A 168 -2.10 -16.64 13.90
N ARG A 169 -1.05 -16.87 14.69
CA ARG A 169 -1.05 -17.94 15.68
C ARG A 169 -1.83 -17.41 16.90
N LYS A 170 -2.80 -18.18 17.41
CA LYS A 170 -3.67 -17.74 18.53
C LYS A 170 -2.83 -17.25 19.72
N GLY A 171 -3.09 -16.03 20.19
CA GLY A 171 -2.43 -15.43 21.37
C GLY A 171 -1.17 -14.60 21.08
N LEU A 172 -0.88 -14.29 19.81
CA LEU A 172 0.27 -13.47 19.39
C LEU A 172 -0.21 -12.21 18.67
N GLU A 173 0.40 -11.08 18.98
CA GLU A 173 0.12 -9.78 18.36
C GLU A 173 1.26 -9.43 17.39
N LYS A 174 0.92 -8.90 16.22
CA LYS A 174 1.89 -8.64 15.16
C LYS A 174 2.03 -7.14 14.92
N LEU A 175 3.26 -6.68 14.95
CA LEU A 175 3.60 -5.32 14.55
C LEU A 175 4.14 -5.35 13.11
N SER A 176 3.37 -4.82 12.19
CA SER A 176 3.81 -4.64 10.80
C SER A 176 4.19 -3.18 10.60
N SER A 177 5.45 -2.93 10.27
CA SER A 177 5.92 -1.58 9.90
C SER A 177 5.78 -1.45 8.39
N LEU A 178 5.08 -0.43 7.92
CA LEU A 178 4.91 -0.14 6.48
C LEU A 178 5.58 1.19 6.14
N GLN A 179 6.41 1.18 5.11
CA GLN A 179 6.87 2.40 4.48
C GLN A 179 5.73 3.03 3.67
N ILE A 180 5.27 4.23 4.03
CA ILE A 180 4.47 5.05 3.10
C ILE A 180 5.47 5.85 2.29
N LEU A 181 5.58 5.58 0.99
CA LEU A 181 6.16 6.56 0.08
C LEU A 181 5.19 7.73 -0.03
N GLN A 182 5.39 8.74 0.80
CA GLN A 182 4.93 10.08 0.43
C GLN A 182 5.76 10.50 -0.78
N ARG A 183 5.16 10.45 -1.97
CA ARG A 183 5.69 11.23 -3.09
C ARG A 183 5.60 12.71 -2.72
N PRO A 184 6.64 13.51 -3.02
CA PRO A 184 6.53 14.96 -2.86
C PRO A 184 5.40 15.47 -3.75
N LEU A 185 4.60 16.37 -3.20
CA LEU A 185 3.55 17.13 -3.90
C LEU A 185 4.13 17.92 -5.08
#